data_AF-Q7Y035-F1
#
_entry.id   AF-Q7Y035-F1
#
_cell.length_a   1.000
_cell.length_b   1.000
_cell.length_c   1.000
_cell.angle_alpha   90.00
_cell.angle_beta   90.00
_cell.angle_gamma   90.00
#
_symmetry.space_group_name_H-M   'P 1'
#
loop_
_entity.id
_entity.type
_entity.pdbx_description
1 polymer ?
#
loop_
_entity_poly.entity_id
_entity_poly.type
_entity_poly.pdbx_seq_one_letter_code
_entity_poly.pdbx_strand_id
1 'polypeptide(L)'
;DDVGIPINYRHMEGFGVQAYSLINKSGKARLVKFHWKPTCGVKSMLEEEAIRIGGTNHSHATQDLYESIAAGNFPEWRLYIQTIDYDDQNNFDFEPLDTTIEWPEDVIPLQPVGRLVLNKNIDNFFAENEMLAFSMSLVPGIHYSDDKMLQARSFAYADTQRHRLGPNYLQLPVNAPKCPHHNNHHEGFMNFMHRDEEVNYFPSRYDPCRHAEKFPMPPNVLSGKRERCVIPKENHNFKHAGS
;
A
#
# COMPACT_ATOMS: atom_id res chain seq x y z
N ASP A 1 0.88 17.15 -19.85
CA ASP A 1 0.73 16.56 -18.51
C ASP A 1 2.06 16.53 -17.79
N ASP A 2 2.24 17.45 -16.86
CA ASP A 2 3.51 17.68 -16.16
C ASP A 2 3.57 16.93 -14.81
N VAL A 3 2.76 15.89 -14.61
CA VAL A 3 2.63 15.17 -13.33
C VAL A 3 3.93 14.46 -12.88
N GLY A 4 4.92 14.34 -13.76
CA GLY A 4 6.22 13.75 -13.45
C GLY A 4 7.11 14.58 -12.52
N ILE A 5 6.82 15.87 -12.32
CA ILE A 5 7.62 16.76 -11.47
C ILE A 5 6.70 17.57 -10.53
N PRO A 6 6.11 16.97 -9.49
CA PRO A 6 5.25 17.69 -8.55
C PRO A 6 6.03 18.78 -7.81
N ILE A 7 5.39 19.92 -7.52
CA ILE A 7 6.06 21.04 -6.82
C ILE A 7 6.49 20.69 -5.39
N ASN A 8 5.78 19.76 -4.74
CA ASN A 8 6.06 19.18 -3.44
C ASN A 8 5.08 18.02 -3.20
N TYR A 9 5.25 17.29 -2.10
CA TYR A 9 4.41 16.14 -1.78
C TYR A 9 2.93 16.49 -1.62
N ARG A 10 2.59 17.68 -1.10
CA ARG A 10 1.20 18.04 -0.75
C ARG A 10 0.31 18.24 -1.97
N HIS A 11 0.89 18.54 -3.13
CA HIS A 11 0.18 18.81 -4.38
C HIS A 11 0.26 17.65 -5.38
N MET A 12 0.38 16.42 -4.89
CA MET A 12 0.40 15.22 -5.72
C MET A 12 -0.72 14.25 -5.33
N GLU A 13 -1.25 13.54 -6.32
CA GLU A 13 -2.15 12.42 -6.09
C GLU A 13 -1.39 11.18 -5.60
N GLY A 14 -2.09 10.28 -4.92
CA GLY A 14 -1.56 8.99 -4.52
C GLY A 14 -2.45 7.87 -5.04
N PHE A 15 -1.85 6.77 -5.48
CA PHE A 15 -2.59 5.63 -6.03
C PHE A 15 -2.08 4.33 -5.43
N GLY A 16 -3.01 3.41 -5.16
CA GLY A 16 -2.68 2.02 -4.86
C GLY A 16 -2.07 1.30 -6.07
N VAL A 17 -2.39 1.74 -7.30
CA VAL A 17 -2.02 1.15 -8.60
C VAL A 17 -2.62 -0.25 -8.81
N GLN A 18 -2.23 -1.22 -7.99
CA GLN A 18 -2.73 -2.59 -8.05
C GLN A 18 -4.20 -2.66 -7.65
N ALA A 19 -4.93 -3.60 -8.25
CA ALA A 19 -6.24 -4.00 -7.77
C ALA A 19 -6.08 -4.93 -6.56
N TYR A 20 -6.76 -4.66 -5.45
CA TYR A 20 -6.88 -5.56 -4.29
C TYR A 20 -8.25 -6.21 -4.28
N SER A 21 -8.51 -7.09 -3.32
CA SER A 21 -9.85 -7.62 -3.04
C SER A 21 -10.42 -6.98 -1.79
N LEU A 22 -11.59 -6.37 -1.88
CA LEU A 22 -12.37 -5.89 -0.75
C LEU A 22 -13.45 -6.92 -0.40
N ILE A 23 -13.40 -7.46 0.82
CA ILE A 23 -14.28 -8.55 1.28
C ILE A 23 -15.21 -8.02 2.38
N ASN A 24 -16.52 -8.21 2.18
CA ASN A 24 -17.52 -7.79 3.15
C ASN A 24 -17.80 -8.88 4.21
N LYS A 25 -18.68 -8.58 5.18
CA LYS A 25 -19.06 -9.51 6.25
C LYS A 25 -19.75 -10.80 5.77
N SER A 26 -20.32 -10.81 4.56
CA SER A 26 -20.94 -12.02 3.97
C SER A 26 -19.94 -12.85 3.15
N GLY A 27 -18.68 -12.43 3.06
CA GLY A 27 -17.66 -13.07 2.22
C GLY A 27 -17.75 -12.74 0.73
N LYS A 28 -18.60 -11.78 0.32
CA LYS A 28 -18.59 -11.29 -1.07
C LYS A 28 -17.35 -10.41 -1.26
N ALA A 29 -16.52 -10.80 -2.22
CA ALA A 29 -15.33 -10.04 -2.62
C ALA A 29 -15.64 -9.15 -3.84
N ARG A 30 -14.91 -8.04 -3.93
CA ARG A 30 -14.86 -7.14 -5.09
C ARG A 30 -13.43 -6.75 -5.36
N LEU A 31 -13.06 -6.53 -6.61
CA LEU A 31 -11.80 -5.84 -6.89
C LEU A 31 -11.91 -4.39 -6.42
N VAL A 32 -10.82 -3.83 -5.91
CA VAL A 32 -10.77 -2.45 -5.42
C VAL A 32 -9.45 -1.77 -5.81
N LYS A 33 -9.53 -0.52 -6.28
CA LYS A 33 -8.39 0.40 -6.40
C LYS A 33 -8.56 1.57 -5.44
N PHE A 34 -7.45 2.03 -4.85
CA PHE A 34 -7.42 3.12 -3.87
C PHE A 34 -6.80 4.39 -4.47
N HIS A 35 -7.43 5.53 -4.22
CA HIS A 35 -7.04 6.83 -4.77
C HIS A 35 -7.01 7.88 -3.67
N TRP A 36 -5.93 8.65 -3.61
CA TRP A 36 -5.74 9.77 -2.70
C TRP A 36 -5.68 11.06 -3.49
N LYS A 37 -6.67 11.94 -3.28
CA LYS A 37 -6.76 13.23 -3.96
C LYS A 37 -6.37 14.36 -2.99
N PRO A 38 -5.34 15.18 -3.29
CA PRO A 38 -4.90 16.26 -2.41
C PRO A 38 -5.97 17.35 -2.35
N THR A 39 -6.28 17.86 -1.16
CA THR A 39 -7.30 18.91 -1.00
C THR A 39 -6.82 20.28 -1.47
N CYS A 40 -5.51 20.51 -1.52
CA CYS A 40 -4.91 21.74 -2.04
C CYS A 40 -4.67 21.73 -3.57
N GLY A 41 -5.17 20.70 -4.27
CA GLY A 41 -5.05 20.55 -5.71
C GLY A 41 -3.70 20.00 -6.17
N VAL A 42 -3.64 19.60 -7.43
CA VAL A 42 -2.44 19.05 -8.08
C VAL A 42 -1.65 20.16 -8.74
N LYS A 43 -0.33 20.18 -8.51
CA LYS A 43 0.57 21.18 -9.10
C LYS A 43 1.93 20.58 -9.41
N SER A 44 2.47 20.94 -10.57
CA SER A 44 3.77 20.50 -11.05
C SER A 44 4.66 21.68 -11.41
N MET A 45 5.98 21.45 -11.36
CA MET A 45 6.99 22.39 -11.82
C MET A 45 7.15 22.30 -13.33
N LEU A 46 7.51 23.43 -13.94
CA LEU A 46 8.10 23.43 -15.26
C LEU A 46 9.55 22.90 -15.19
N GLU A 47 10.07 22.39 -16.31
CA GLU A 47 11.43 21.83 -16.36
C GLU A 47 12.50 22.84 -15.88
N GLU A 48 12.43 24.09 -16.32
CA GLU A 48 13.37 25.14 -15.89
C GLU A 48 13.28 25.43 -14.39
N GLU A 49 12.07 25.37 -13.81
CA GLU A 49 11.87 25.50 -12.37
C GLU A 49 12.47 24.32 -11.62
N ALA A 50 12.27 23.11 -12.13
CA ALA A 50 12.82 21.89 -11.55
C ALA A 50 14.35 21.90 -11.51
N ILE A 51 15.00 22.37 -12.59
CA ILE A 51 16.47 22.52 -12.64
C ILE A 51 16.94 23.54 -11.60
N ARG A 52 16.28 24.70 -11.54
CA ARG A 52 16.64 25.78 -10.60
C ARG A 52 16.43 25.35 -9.14
N ILE A 53 15.28 24.78 -8.82
CA ILE A 53 14.93 24.33 -7.47
C ILE A 53 15.81 23.15 -7.07
N GLY A 54 15.98 22.15 -7.94
CA GLY A 54 16.85 21.00 -7.68
C GLY A 54 18.32 21.41 -7.45
N GLY A 55 18.82 22.41 -8.18
CA GLY A 55 20.17 22.94 -8.00
C GLY A 55 20.36 23.76 -6.73
N THR A 56 19.30 24.39 -6.21
CA THR A 56 19.37 25.25 -5.02
C THR A 56 18.99 24.51 -3.74
N ASN A 57 18.02 23.61 -3.82
CA ASN A 57 17.49 22.83 -2.71
C ASN A 57 16.94 21.47 -3.18
N HIS A 58 17.80 20.46 -3.16
CA HIS A 58 17.42 19.07 -3.45
C HIS A 58 16.39 18.50 -2.45
N SER A 59 16.22 19.11 -1.28
CA SER A 59 15.28 18.68 -0.23
C SER A 59 14.00 19.52 -0.17
N HIS A 60 13.69 20.32 -1.21
CA HIS A 60 12.57 21.28 -1.22
C HIS A 60 11.22 20.67 -0.81
N ALA A 61 10.87 19.47 -1.30
CA ALA A 61 9.60 18.83 -0.98
C ALA A 61 9.50 18.39 0.49
N THR A 62 10.60 17.89 1.06
CA THR A 62 10.70 17.55 2.49
C THR A 62 10.63 18.81 3.34
N GLN A 63 11.37 19.86 2.96
CA GLN A 63 11.34 21.15 3.66
C GLN A 63 9.92 21.74 3.67
N ASP A 64 9.25 21.80 2.50
CA ASP A 64 7.87 22.29 2.39
C ASP A 64 6.91 21.51 3.30
N LEU A 65 7.03 20.17 3.36
CA LEU A 65 6.18 19.35 4.21
C LEU A 65 6.40 19.67 5.70
N TYR A 66 7.66 19.76 6.14
CA TYR A 66 8.01 20.05 7.53
C TYR A 66 7.55 21.44 7.95
N GLU A 67 7.83 22.45 7.13
CA GLU A 67 7.46 23.84 7.39
C GLU A 67 5.94 24.01 7.39
N SER A 68 5.24 23.34 6.47
CA SER A 68 3.77 23.38 6.42
C SER A 68 3.15 22.81 7.68
N ILE A 69 3.63 21.65 8.16
CA ILE A 69 3.16 21.05 9.41
C ILE A 69 3.50 21.93 10.61
N ALA A 70 4.72 22.46 10.68
CA ALA A 70 5.14 23.35 11.77
C ALA A 70 4.33 24.66 11.83
N ALA A 71 3.91 25.17 10.67
CA ALA A 71 3.06 26.36 10.56
C ALA A 71 1.57 26.08 10.84
N GLY A 72 1.18 24.82 11.11
CA GLY A 72 -0.23 24.43 11.29
C GLY A 72 -1.02 24.26 9.98
N ASN A 73 -0.34 24.36 8.83
CA ASN A 73 -0.91 24.15 7.50
C ASN A 73 -0.86 22.66 7.13
N PHE A 74 -1.65 21.85 7.84
CA PHE A 74 -1.63 20.41 7.71
C PHE A 74 -2.12 19.96 6.33
N PRO A 75 -1.30 19.23 5.54
CA PRO A 75 -1.78 18.68 4.29
C PRO A 75 -2.81 17.57 4.52
N GLU A 76 -3.79 17.54 3.62
CA GLU A 76 -4.90 16.61 3.64
C GLU A 76 -5.10 15.94 2.28
N TRP A 77 -5.40 14.65 2.30
CA TRP A 77 -5.86 13.89 1.14
C TRP A 77 -7.19 13.23 1.44
N ARG A 78 -8.09 13.23 0.45
CA ARG A 78 -9.33 12.46 0.48
C ARG A 78 -9.10 11.08 -0.14
N LEU A 79 -9.55 10.04 0.56
CA LEU A 79 -9.54 8.67 0.09
C LEU A 79 -10.80 8.40 -0.72
N TYR A 80 -10.58 7.87 -1.92
CA TYR A 80 -11.61 7.31 -2.77
C TYR A 80 -11.27 5.86 -3.13
N ILE A 81 -12.30 5.10 -3.46
CA ILE A 81 -12.16 3.76 -4.04
C ILE A 81 -12.94 3.63 -5.33
N GLN A 82 -12.43 2.78 -6.22
CA GLN A 82 -13.19 2.20 -7.32
C GLN A 82 -13.40 0.72 -7.02
N THR A 83 -14.56 0.17 -7.37
CA THR A 83 -14.84 -1.27 -7.15
C THR A 83 -15.43 -1.94 -8.39
N ILE A 84 -15.01 -3.18 -8.63
CA ILE A 84 -15.54 -4.05 -9.69
C ILE A 84 -15.99 -5.36 -9.05
N ASP A 85 -17.20 -5.83 -9.37
CA ASP A 85 -17.64 -7.17 -8.96
C ASP A 85 -16.82 -8.23 -9.74
N TYR A 86 -16.36 -9.29 -9.06
CA TYR A 86 -15.52 -10.32 -9.69
C TYR A 86 -16.17 -10.96 -10.92
N ASP A 87 -17.50 -11.14 -10.88
CA ASP A 87 -18.28 -11.69 -11.99
C ASP A 87 -18.23 -10.79 -13.25
N ASP A 88 -17.94 -9.49 -13.07
CA ASP A 88 -17.84 -8.49 -14.13
C ASP A 88 -16.42 -8.29 -14.66
N GLN A 89 -15.39 -8.96 -14.09
CA GLN A 89 -13.99 -8.73 -14.46
C GLN A 89 -13.74 -8.89 -15.98
N ASN A 90 -14.46 -9.82 -16.62
CA ASN A 90 -14.31 -10.10 -18.05
C ASN A 90 -15.17 -9.21 -18.95
N ASN A 91 -16.03 -8.35 -18.39
CA ASN A 91 -16.99 -7.53 -19.14
C ASN A 91 -16.38 -6.22 -19.69
N PHE A 92 -15.17 -5.85 -19.26
CA PHE A 92 -14.48 -4.65 -19.70
C PHE A 92 -13.67 -4.91 -20.97
N ASP A 93 -13.26 -3.86 -21.70
CA ASP A 93 -12.33 -4.00 -22.84
C ASP A 93 -10.85 -4.08 -22.42
N PHE A 94 -10.55 -3.80 -21.14
CA PHE A 94 -9.23 -3.93 -20.51
C PHE A 94 -9.19 -5.09 -19.50
N GLU A 95 -8.00 -5.46 -19.03
CA GLU A 95 -7.83 -6.43 -17.94
C GLU A 95 -7.79 -5.66 -16.59
N PRO A 96 -8.78 -5.82 -15.70
CA PRO A 96 -8.81 -5.08 -14.44
C PRO A 96 -7.61 -5.34 -13.52
N LEU A 97 -6.95 -6.48 -13.67
CA LEU A 97 -5.74 -6.86 -12.90
C LEU A 97 -4.42 -6.45 -13.58
N ASP A 98 -4.46 -5.74 -14.70
CA ASP A 98 -3.28 -5.17 -15.35
C ASP A 98 -2.92 -3.83 -14.71
N THR A 99 -1.75 -3.76 -14.08
CA THR A 99 -1.24 -2.54 -13.43
C THR A 99 -0.89 -1.41 -14.39
N THR A 100 -0.78 -1.69 -15.70
CA THR A 100 -0.48 -0.68 -16.71
C THR A 100 -1.70 0.11 -17.15
N ILE A 101 -2.90 -0.29 -16.72
CA ILE A 101 -4.17 0.29 -17.13
C ILE A 101 -4.90 0.90 -15.94
N GLU A 102 -5.31 2.15 -16.06
CA GLU A 102 -6.24 2.76 -15.12
C GLU A 102 -7.68 2.27 -15.34
N TRP A 103 -8.52 2.35 -14.32
CA TRP A 103 -9.94 2.10 -14.49
C TRP A 103 -10.63 3.43 -14.81
N PRO A 104 -11.25 3.59 -15.99
CA PRO A 104 -11.82 4.86 -16.40
C PRO A 104 -12.86 5.37 -15.40
N GLU A 105 -12.70 6.60 -14.91
CA GLU A 105 -13.57 7.16 -13.86
C GLU A 105 -15.02 7.42 -14.34
N ASP A 106 -15.24 7.53 -15.65
CA ASP A 106 -16.55 7.66 -16.28
C ASP A 106 -17.33 6.33 -16.31
N VAL A 107 -16.62 5.20 -16.36
CA VAL A 107 -17.19 3.85 -16.32
C VAL A 107 -17.29 3.33 -14.88
N ILE A 108 -16.23 3.54 -14.09
CA ILE A 108 -16.11 3.07 -12.70
C ILE A 108 -15.88 4.29 -11.81
N PRO A 109 -16.94 4.96 -11.33
CA PRO A 109 -16.80 6.23 -10.62
C PRO A 109 -16.15 6.10 -9.25
N LEU A 110 -15.43 7.15 -8.85
CA LEU A 110 -14.81 7.25 -7.53
C LEU A 110 -15.85 7.34 -6.41
N GLN A 111 -15.67 6.52 -5.38
CA GLN A 111 -16.53 6.47 -4.20
C GLN A 111 -15.77 7.03 -2.99
N PRO A 112 -16.27 8.09 -2.31
CA PRO A 112 -15.56 8.67 -1.17
C PRO A 112 -15.58 7.73 0.04
N VAL A 113 -14.45 7.63 0.74
CA VAL A 113 -14.29 6.77 1.92
C VAL A 113 -13.93 7.56 3.17
N GLY A 114 -12.93 8.45 3.08
CA GLY A 114 -12.40 9.14 4.25
C GLY A 114 -11.33 10.16 3.91
N ARG A 115 -10.53 10.57 4.92
CA ARG A 115 -9.43 11.51 4.75
C ARG A 115 -8.21 11.16 5.61
N LEU A 116 -7.05 11.59 5.15
CA LEU A 116 -5.77 11.54 5.86
C LEU A 116 -5.26 12.97 6.06
N VAL A 117 -4.87 13.31 7.28
CA VAL A 117 -4.27 14.61 7.62
C VAL A 117 -2.92 14.36 8.27
N LEU A 118 -1.86 14.94 7.73
CA LEU A 118 -0.53 14.87 8.35
C LEU A 118 -0.35 16.10 9.26
N ASN A 119 -0.30 15.89 10.57
CA ASN A 119 -0.37 16.96 11.56
C ASN A 119 0.78 17.00 12.57
N LYS A 120 1.77 16.12 12.44
CA LYS A 120 2.94 16.09 13.32
C LYS A 120 4.18 15.68 12.51
N ASN A 121 5.27 16.43 12.71
CA ASN A 121 6.60 16.04 12.22
C ASN A 121 7.21 15.00 13.14
N ILE A 122 8.05 14.14 12.59
CA ILE A 122 8.83 13.19 13.36
C ILE A 122 9.83 13.89 14.27
N ASP A 123 10.13 13.28 15.41
CA ASP A 123 11.07 13.81 16.40
C ASP A 123 12.52 13.39 16.03
N ASN A 124 12.70 12.21 15.45
CA ASN A 124 13.99 11.71 14.97
C ASN A 124 13.89 11.12 13.55
N PHE A 125 14.56 11.77 12.60
CA PHE A 125 14.54 11.35 11.19
C PHE A 125 15.01 9.92 10.96
N PHE A 126 16.11 9.51 11.59
CA PHE A 126 16.62 8.16 11.39
C PHE A 126 15.66 7.11 11.98
N ALA A 127 15.26 7.28 13.24
CA ALA A 127 14.45 6.30 13.94
C ALA A 127 13.01 6.17 13.41
N GLU A 128 12.44 7.24 12.85
CA GLU A 128 11.03 7.27 12.44
C GLU A 128 10.83 7.36 10.92
N ASN A 129 11.81 7.81 10.14
CA ASN A 129 11.74 7.82 8.67
C ASN A 129 12.64 6.76 8.05
N GLU A 130 13.95 6.78 8.34
CA GLU A 130 14.88 5.83 7.71
C GLU A 130 14.61 4.39 8.16
N MET A 131 14.20 4.18 9.41
CA MET A 131 13.91 2.85 9.96
C MET A 131 12.46 2.39 9.72
N LEU A 132 11.63 3.23 9.06
CA LEU A 132 10.26 2.89 8.69
C LEU A 132 10.25 1.80 7.61
N ALA A 133 9.33 0.84 7.74
CA ALA A 133 9.23 -0.31 6.86
C ALA A 133 7.80 -0.53 6.40
N PHE A 134 7.49 -0.09 5.18
CA PHE A 134 6.24 -0.47 4.52
C PHE A 134 6.34 -1.90 3.95
N SER A 135 5.21 -2.59 3.93
CA SER A 135 5.04 -3.89 3.27
C SER A 135 3.61 -4.03 2.76
N MET A 136 3.36 -5.03 1.91
CA MET A 136 2.00 -5.30 1.42
C MET A 136 1.14 -6.12 2.38
N SER A 137 1.47 -6.12 3.68
CA SER A 137 0.71 -6.83 4.70
C SER A 137 -0.72 -6.27 4.81
N LEU A 138 -1.70 -7.15 4.98
CA LEU A 138 -3.12 -6.80 4.89
C LEU A 138 -3.85 -6.96 6.23
N VAL A 139 -5.04 -6.36 6.31
CA VAL A 139 -5.96 -6.47 7.44
C VAL A 139 -7.27 -7.15 7.01
N PRO A 140 -8.01 -7.78 7.92
CA PRO A 140 -9.30 -8.38 7.60
C PRO A 140 -10.23 -7.45 6.82
N GLY A 141 -10.79 -7.96 5.72
CA GLY A 141 -11.61 -7.18 4.78
C GLY A 141 -10.84 -6.69 3.54
N ILE A 142 -9.52 -6.71 3.55
CA ILE A 142 -8.69 -6.43 2.37
C ILE A 142 -7.82 -7.67 2.09
N HIS A 143 -7.80 -8.14 0.86
CA HIS A 143 -7.03 -9.30 0.42
C HIS A 143 -6.28 -9.05 -0.90
N TYR A 144 -5.36 -9.94 -1.25
CA TYR A 144 -4.67 -9.87 -2.54
C TYR A 144 -5.58 -10.35 -3.67
N SER A 145 -5.49 -9.69 -4.82
CA SER A 145 -6.03 -10.18 -6.09
C SER A 145 -4.98 -11.02 -6.85
N ASP A 146 -5.33 -11.53 -8.02
CA ASP A 146 -4.41 -12.26 -8.90
C ASP A 146 -3.52 -11.35 -9.78
N ASP A 147 -3.48 -10.04 -9.48
CA ASP A 147 -2.53 -9.10 -10.08
C ASP A 147 -1.08 -9.60 -9.90
N LYS A 148 -0.42 -9.90 -11.03
CA LYS A 148 0.91 -10.52 -11.05
C LYS A 148 1.98 -9.65 -10.36
N MET A 149 1.86 -8.32 -10.45
CA MET A 149 2.79 -7.39 -9.78
C MET A 149 2.51 -7.32 -8.29
N LEU A 150 1.24 -7.31 -7.88
CA LEU A 150 0.86 -7.38 -6.48
C LEU A 150 1.42 -8.64 -5.81
N GLN A 151 1.26 -9.80 -6.46
CA GLN A 151 1.75 -11.08 -5.97
C GLN A 151 3.26 -11.07 -5.73
N ALA A 152 4.06 -10.53 -6.66
CA ALA A 152 5.51 -10.42 -6.48
C ALA A 152 5.89 -9.47 -5.33
N ARG A 153 5.20 -8.32 -5.22
CA ARG A 153 5.44 -7.33 -4.16
C ARG A 153 5.08 -7.87 -2.77
N SER A 154 4.07 -8.73 -2.64
CA SER A 154 3.69 -9.34 -1.36
C SER A 154 4.86 -10.05 -0.66
N PHE A 155 5.77 -10.62 -1.44
CA PHE A 155 7.00 -11.25 -0.97
C PHE A 155 8.16 -10.25 -0.80
N ALA A 156 8.43 -9.46 -1.84
CA ALA A 156 9.68 -8.70 -1.98
C ALA A 156 9.92 -7.70 -0.83
N TYR A 157 8.87 -7.05 -0.33
CA TYR A 157 9.02 -6.05 0.73
C TYR A 157 9.50 -6.70 2.03
N ALA A 158 8.85 -7.75 2.50
CA ALA A 158 9.24 -8.37 3.76
C ALA A 158 10.66 -8.96 3.68
N ASP A 159 11.06 -9.48 2.53
CA ASP A 159 12.41 -9.97 2.28
C ASP A 159 13.46 -8.85 2.40
N THR A 160 13.27 -7.74 1.69
CA THR A 160 14.22 -6.61 1.76
C THR A 160 14.30 -6.00 3.15
N GLN A 161 13.20 -5.91 3.90
CA GLN A 161 13.24 -5.36 5.26
C GLN A 161 14.03 -6.23 6.23
N ARG A 162 13.96 -7.57 6.10
CA ARG A 162 14.79 -8.48 6.91
C ARG A 162 16.28 -8.30 6.63
N HIS A 163 16.64 -8.02 5.38
CA HIS A 163 18.03 -7.70 5.02
C HIS A 163 18.46 -6.32 5.53
N ARG A 164 17.63 -5.29 5.29
CA ARG A 164 17.94 -3.88 5.58
C ARG A 164 17.95 -3.54 7.07
N LEU A 165 16.98 -4.07 7.82
CA LEU A 165 16.73 -3.71 9.22
C LEU A 165 16.88 -4.89 10.20
N GLY A 166 17.09 -6.10 9.69
CA GLY A 166 17.14 -7.32 10.48
C GLY A 166 15.78 -8.01 10.66
N PRO A 167 15.77 -9.26 11.15
CA PRO A 167 14.56 -10.08 11.26
C PRO A 167 13.51 -9.51 12.24
N ASN A 168 13.96 -8.69 13.19
CA ASN A 168 13.15 -8.10 14.25
C ASN A 168 12.72 -6.65 13.96
N TYR A 169 12.75 -6.19 12.70
CA TYR A 169 12.40 -4.80 12.32
C TYR A 169 10.99 -4.37 12.74
N LEU A 170 10.06 -5.31 12.92
CA LEU A 170 8.71 -5.05 13.44
C LEU A 170 8.67 -4.68 14.93
N GLN A 171 9.77 -4.89 15.67
CA GLN A 171 9.91 -4.44 17.06
C GLN A 171 10.26 -2.95 17.15
N LEU A 172 10.74 -2.32 16.06
CA LEU A 172 11.06 -0.90 16.04
C LEU A 172 9.79 -0.06 16.31
N PRO A 173 9.83 0.98 17.17
CA PRO A 173 8.62 1.69 17.61
C PRO A 173 7.71 2.23 16.49
N VAL A 174 8.31 2.62 15.36
CA VAL A 174 7.59 3.13 14.18
C VAL A 174 6.89 2.03 13.39
N ASN A 175 7.41 0.79 13.42
CA ASN A 175 6.85 -0.37 12.71
C ASN A 175 5.96 -1.24 13.60
N ALA A 176 6.10 -1.11 14.93
CA ALA A 176 5.39 -1.93 15.89
C ALA A 176 3.87 -1.67 15.83
N PRO A 177 3.05 -2.74 15.74
CA PRO A 177 1.60 -2.58 15.71
C PRO A 177 1.10 -1.94 17.00
N LYS A 178 0.08 -1.08 16.88
CA LYS A 178 -0.56 -0.43 18.04
C LYS A 178 -1.72 -1.25 18.62
N CYS A 179 -1.97 -2.44 18.08
CA CYS A 179 -2.93 -3.40 18.59
C CYS A 179 -2.23 -4.61 19.24
N PRO A 180 -2.94 -5.38 20.08
CA PRO A 180 -2.41 -6.64 20.60
C PRO A 180 -1.95 -7.54 19.46
N HIS A 181 -0.74 -8.07 19.57
CA HIS A 181 -0.17 -9.02 18.62
C HIS A 181 0.50 -10.15 19.38
N HIS A 182 0.38 -11.36 18.86
CA HIS A 182 1.01 -12.54 19.42
C HIS A 182 1.47 -13.43 18.27
N ASN A 183 2.73 -13.83 18.28
CA ASN A 183 3.32 -14.73 17.29
C ASN A 183 4.40 -15.60 17.95
N ASN A 184 4.74 -16.69 17.27
CA ASN A 184 5.79 -17.62 17.69
C ASN A 184 7.12 -17.32 16.96
N HIS A 185 7.42 -16.05 16.66
CA HIS A 185 8.76 -15.68 16.22
C HIS A 185 9.65 -15.46 17.45
N HIS A 186 10.72 -16.26 17.57
CA HIS A 186 11.68 -16.20 18.66
C HIS A 186 13.08 -15.84 18.13
N GLU A 187 13.93 -15.35 19.03
CA GLU A 187 15.34 -15.06 18.75
C GLU A 187 15.54 -14.02 17.62
N GLY A 188 16.64 -14.16 16.86
CA GLY A 188 17.02 -13.27 15.77
C GLY A 188 17.89 -12.11 16.24
N PHE A 189 18.63 -11.52 15.30
CA PHE A 189 19.51 -10.38 15.57
C PHE A 189 18.74 -9.22 16.20
N MET A 190 19.33 -8.61 17.23
CA MET A 190 18.76 -7.48 17.98
C MET A 190 17.36 -7.75 18.55
N ASN A 191 17.06 -9.00 18.93
CA ASN A 191 15.85 -9.27 19.71
C ASN A 191 16.03 -8.72 21.13
N PHE A 192 15.22 -7.72 21.49
CA PHE A 192 15.20 -7.14 22.84
C PHE A 192 13.91 -7.45 23.59
N MET A 193 13.03 -8.29 23.03
CA MET A 193 11.79 -8.70 23.67
C MET A 193 12.10 -9.67 24.81
N HIS A 194 11.57 -9.36 25.99
CA HIS A 194 11.52 -10.32 27.08
C HIS A 194 10.34 -11.28 26.86
N ARG A 195 10.62 -12.58 26.97
CA ARG A 195 9.66 -13.67 26.80
C ARG A 195 9.86 -14.65 27.96
N ASP A 196 8.82 -14.82 28.77
CA ASP A 196 8.81 -15.74 29.91
C ASP A 196 8.12 -17.07 29.58
N GLU A 197 7.69 -17.25 28.32
CA GLU A 197 6.99 -18.45 27.91
C GLU A 197 7.94 -19.64 27.75
N GLU A 198 7.61 -20.77 28.39
CA GLU A 198 8.34 -22.04 28.22
C GLU A 198 8.08 -22.73 26.87
N VAL A 199 7.05 -22.30 26.14
CA VAL A 199 6.57 -22.91 24.89
C VAL A 199 6.75 -21.95 23.72
N ASN A 200 7.40 -22.41 22.65
CA ASN A 200 7.63 -21.65 21.42
C ASN A 200 6.99 -22.29 20.17
N TYR A 201 6.04 -23.21 20.34
CA TYR A 201 5.37 -23.94 19.26
C TYR A 201 3.85 -23.98 19.45
N PHE A 202 3.11 -24.16 18.35
CA PHE A 202 1.65 -24.25 18.35
C PHE A 202 1.20 -25.37 17.38
N PRO A 203 0.22 -26.23 17.74
CA PRO A 203 -0.52 -26.24 19.01
C PRO A 203 0.29 -26.85 20.17
N SER A 204 0.04 -26.38 21.39
CA SER A 204 0.65 -26.92 22.62
C SER A 204 -0.42 -27.12 23.70
N ARG A 205 -0.16 -28.03 24.64
CA ARG A 205 -1.03 -28.26 25.81
C ARG A 205 -0.79 -27.26 26.94
N TYR A 206 0.37 -26.60 26.93
CA TYR A 206 0.81 -25.69 27.99
C TYR A 206 0.71 -24.22 27.59
N ASP A 207 0.37 -23.93 26.33
CA ASP A 207 0.14 -22.58 25.83
C ASP A 207 -1.36 -22.41 25.48
N PRO A 208 -2.08 -21.47 26.13
CA PRO A 208 -3.49 -21.18 25.83
C PRO A 208 -3.70 -20.39 24.52
N CYS A 209 -2.65 -20.11 23.75
CA CYS A 209 -2.74 -19.48 22.45
C CYS A 209 -3.77 -20.19 21.55
N ARG A 210 -4.41 -19.41 20.66
CA ARG A 210 -5.41 -19.90 19.71
C ARG A 210 -5.22 -19.23 18.37
N HIS A 211 -5.67 -19.89 17.31
CA HIS A 211 -5.76 -19.25 16.00
C HIS A 211 -6.59 -17.96 16.09
N ALA A 212 -6.17 -16.95 15.33
CA ALA A 212 -6.97 -15.75 15.12
C ALA A 212 -8.35 -16.09 14.56
N GLU A 213 -9.31 -15.20 14.81
CA GLU A 213 -10.65 -15.34 14.23
C GLU A 213 -10.57 -15.44 12.71
N LYS A 214 -11.31 -16.40 12.15
CA LYS A 214 -11.40 -16.56 10.71
C LYS A 214 -12.40 -15.55 10.17
N PHE A 215 -11.97 -14.76 9.20
CA PHE A 215 -12.85 -13.89 8.44
C PHE A 215 -13.31 -14.63 7.19
N PRO A 216 -14.55 -14.37 6.71
CA PRO A 216 -15.02 -14.93 5.46
C PRO A 216 -14.03 -14.57 4.35
N MET A 217 -13.46 -15.59 3.71
CA MET A 217 -12.61 -15.44 2.55
C MET A 217 -13.19 -16.39 1.49
N PRO A 218 -13.72 -15.87 0.38
CA PRO A 218 -14.31 -16.73 -0.63
C PRO A 218 -13.21 -17.64 -1.20
N PRO A 219 -13.47 -18.95 -1.35
CA PRO A 219 -12.54 -19.81 -2.05
C PRO A 219 -12.49 -19.39 -3.52
N ASN A 220 -11.30 -19.09 -4.04
CA ASN A 220 -11.12 -18.84 -5.46
C ASN A 220 -11.18 -20.17 -6.22
N VAL A 221 -12.05 -20.26 -7.23
CA VAL A 221 -12.05 -21.38 -8.17
C VAL A 221 -10.93 -21.14 -9.18
N LEU A 222 -9.81 -21.84 -9.02
CA LEU A 222 -8.68 -21.77 -9.94
C LEU A 222 -8.83 -22.85 -11.03
N SER A 223 -8.76 -22.43 -12.29
CA SER A 223 -8.73 -23.32 -13.44
C SER A 223 -7.58 -22.94 -14.37
N GLY A 224 -6.81 -23.93 -14.86
CA GLY A 224 -5.73 -23.68 -15.81
C GLY A 224 -4.57 -24.65 -15.67
N LYS A 225 -3.47 -24.34 -16.37
CA LYS A 225 -2.19 -25.05 -16.28
C LYS A 225 -1.16 -24.18 -15.57
N ARG A 226 -0.23 -24.80 -14.85
CA ARG A 226 0.91 -24.10 -14.27
C ARG A 226 1.92 -23.77 -15.36
N GLU A 227 1.89 -22.53 -15.84
CA GLU A 227 2.79 -22.04 -16.88
C GLU A 227 3.20 -20.59 -16.64
N ARG A 228 4.30 -20.15 -17.27
CA ARG A 228 4.71 -18.74 -17.27
C ARG A 228 4.13 -18.09 -18.52
N CYS A 229 3.08 -17.30 -18.34
CA CYS A 229 2.40 -16.60 -19.42
C CYS A 229 2.34 -15.08 -19.16
N VAL A 230 2.26 -14.31 -20.24
CA VAL A 230 1.91 -12.88 -20.21
C VAL A 230 0.39 -12.71 -20.03
N ILE A 231 -0.08 -11.49 -19.84
CA ILE A 231 -1.52 -11.20 -19.83
C ILE A 231 -2.02 -11.29 -21.29
N PRO A 232 -3.03 -12.12 -21.62
CA PRO A 232 -3.47 -12.29 -23.02
C PRO A 232 -4.11 -11.04 -23.63
N LYS A 233 -4.70 -10.18 -22.78
CA LYS A 233 -5.50 -9.02 -23.20
C LYS A 233 -4.64 -7.78 -23.39
N GLU A 234 -3.84 -7.78 -24.45
CA GLU A 234 -2.88 -6.70 -24.78
C GLU A 234 -3.48 -5.55 -25.61
N ASN A 235 -4.80 -5.60 -25.89
CA ASN A 235 -5.50 -4.67 -26.79
C ASN A 235 -5.46 -3.19 -26.36
N HIS A 236 -4.96 -2.90 -25.15
CA HIS A 236 -4.94 -1.56 -24.54
C HIS A 236 -3.55 -0.97 -24.31
N ASN A 237 -2.47 -1.67 -24.71
CA ASN A 237 -1.09 -1.20 -24.48
C ASN A 237 -0.84 0.23 -24.96
N PHE A 238 -1.50 0.65 -26.05
CA PHE A 238 -1.36 2.01 -26.61
C PHE A 238 -2.62 2.87 -26.47
N LYS A 239 -3.79 2.26 -26.25
CA LYS A 239 -5.05 3.01 -26.17
C LYS A 239 -5.06 3.92 -24.95
N HIS A 240 -4.56 3.42 -23.81
CA HIS A 240 -4.55 4.18 -22.57
C HIS A 240 -3.49 5.30 -22.59
N ALA A 241 -2.35 5.10 -23.24
CA ALA A 241 -1.35 6.16 -23.40
C ALA A 241 -1.81 7.29 -24.34
N GLY A 242 -2.78 7.02 -25.22
CA GLY A 242 -3.31 8.00 -26.17
C GLY A 242 -4.63 8.67 -25.75
N SER A 243 -5.24 8.24 -24.64
CA SER A 243 -6.46 8.81 -24.05
C SER A 243 -6.11 9.89 -23.04
#